data_AF-N1UVX0-F1
#
_entry.id   AF-N1UVX0-F1
#
_cell.length_a   1.000
_cell.length_b   1.000
_cell.length_c   1.000
_cell.angle_alpha   90.00
_cell.angle_beta   90.00
_cell.angle_gamma   90.00
#
_symmetry.space_group_name_H-M   'P 1'
#
loop_
_entity.id
_entity.type
_entity.pdbx_description
1 polymer ?
#
loop_
_entity_poly.entity_id
_entity_poly.type
_entity_poly.pdbx_seq_one_letter_code
_entity_poly.pdbx_strand_id
1 'polypeptide(L)'
;NYNESYLETATGISLDRLVRLKGIKRKEAQTEKVNLVIHGIEYEAVPIGLLVGTSKGIQYRAIEEKVIQSGFASVQFEAVHPGLTQRVAPNSLTVFVNPSSSFSSVTNSESSSGGSGRETDPELFTRYLVTRHD
;
A
#
# COMPACT_ATOMS: atom_id res chain seq x y z
N ASN A 1 1.62 5.74 -41.88
CA ASN A 1 1.03 4.94 -40.79
C ASN A 1 1.73 3.60 -40.65
N TYR A 2 3.02 3.60 -40.29
CA TYR A 2 3.81 2.39 -40.00
C TYR A 2 4.28 2.36 -38.52
N ASN A 3 4.08 3.47 -37.79
CA ASN A 3 4.53 3.63 -36.41
C ASN A 3 3.44 3.34 -35.38
N GLU A 4 2.17 3.44 -35.74
CA GLU A 4 1.05 3.25 -34.80
C GLU A 4 0.83 1.77 -34.49
N SER A 5 0.88 0.90 -35.50
CA SER A 5 0.68 -0.55 -35.33
C SER A 5 1.81 -1.25 -34.57
N TYR A 6 3.04 -0.71 -34.61
CA TYR A 6 4.17 -1.24 -33.83
C TYR A 6 4.14 -0.78 -32.37
N LEU A 7 3.49 0.36 -32.11
CA LEU A 7 3.28 0.91 -30.78
C LEU A 7 2.18 0.15 -30.03
N GLU A 8 1.12 -0.28 -30.71
CA GLU A 8 0.01 -1.05 -30.13
C GLU A 8 0.39 -2.48 -29.69
N THR A 9 1.48 -3.03 -30.23
CA THR A 9 1.97 -4.39 -29.90
C THR A 9 3.13 -4.40 -28.91
N ALA A 10 3.69 -3.23 -28.58
CA ALA A 10 4.75 -3.12 -27.59
C ALA A 10 4.17 -3.41 -26.20
N THR A 11 4.63 -4.50 -25.59
CA THR A 11 4.26 -4.91 -24.23
C THR A 11 5.50 -5.01 -23.34
N GLY A 12 5.30 -5.00 -22.03
CA GLY A 12 6.36 -5.20 -21.05
C GLY A 12 7.55 -4.24 -21.21
N ILE A 13 8.76 -4.80 -21.33
CA ILE A 13 10.02 -4.02 -21.35
C ILE A 13 10.14 -3.12 -22.58
N SER A 14 9.61 -3.54 -23.73
CA SER A 14 9.67 -2.76 -24.97
C SER A 14 8.87 -1.48 -24.86
N LEU A 15 7.66 -1.55 -24.30
CA LEU A 15 6.84 -0.39 -24.00
C LEU A 15 7.50 0.50 -22.95
N ASP A 16 8.01 -0.10 -21.88
CA ASP A 16 8.67 0.62 -20.78
C ASP A 16 9.91 1.41 -21.25
N ARG A 17 10.70 0.84 -22.17
CA ARG A 17 11.82 1.56 -22.81
C ARG A 17 11.32 2.72 -23.67
N LEU A 18 10.26 2.50 -24.46
CA LEU A 18 9.72 3.50 -25.36
C LEU A 18 9.18 4.73 -24.62
N VAL A 19 8.39 4.51 -23.57
CA VAL A 19 7.83 5.60 -22.76
C VAL A 19 8.92 6.34 -21.97
N ARG A 20 9.96 5.63 -21.51
CA ARG A 20 11.12 6.24 -20.83
C ARG A 20 11.89 7.21 -21.72
N LEU A 21 11.99 6.95 -23.03
CA LEU A 21 12.62 7.89 -23.98
C LEU A 21 11.88 9.25 -24.03
N LYS A 22 10.63 9.31 -23.57
CA LYS A 22 9.83 10.54 -23.43
C LYS A 22 9.68 11.00 -21.98
N GLY A 23 10.51 10.49 -21.07
CA GLY A 23 10.48 10.87 -19.65
C GLY A 23 9.32 10.26 -18.86
N ILE A 24 8.48 9.43 -19.48
CA ILE A 24 7.36 8.77 -18.82
C ILE A 24 7.86 7.49 -18.16
N LYS A 25 7.57 7.32 -16.87
CA LYS A 25 7.82 6.08 -16.11
C LYS A 25 6.50 5.45 -15.72
N ARG A 26 6.43 4.13 -15.78
CA ARG A 26 5.27 3.35 -15.31
C ARG A 26 5.01 3.61 -13.83
N LYS A 27 3.75 3.74 -13.45
CA LYS A 27 3.39 3.85 -12.03
C LYS A 27 3.53 2.47 -11.37
N GLU A 28 4.28 2.46 -10.28
CA GLU A 28 4.49 1.29 -9.43
C GLU A 28 3.24 1.04 -8.58
N ALA A 29 3.02 -0.22 -8.20
CA ALA A 29 1.92 -0.57 -7.30
C ALA A 29 2.08 0.17 -5.96
N GLN A 30 1.00 0.78 -5.46
CA GLN A 30 0.99 1.45 -4.17
C GLN A 30 0.40 0.52 -3.10
N THR A 31 0.87 0.70 -1.88
CA THR A 31 0.44 0.00 -0.68
C THR A 31 -0.78 0.67 -0.05
N GLU A 32 -1.65 -0.15 0.54
CA GLU A 32 -2.76 0.36 1.35
C GLU A 32 -2.23 0.86 2.71
N LYS A 33 -2.77 1.98 3.20
CA LYS A 33 -2.43 2.58 4.49
C LYS A 33 -3.68 2.80 5.32
N VAL A 34 -3.53 2.72 6.64
CA VAL A 34 -4.61 2.93 7.60
C VAL A 34 -4.04 3.24 8.98
N ASN A 35 -4.78 4.01 9.78
CA ASN A 35 -4.44 4.28 11.17
C ASN A 35 -5.10 3.24 12.07
N LEU A 36 -4.29 2.63 12.95
CA LEU A 36 -4.74 1.63 13.91
C LEU A 36 -4.64 2.19 15.31
N VAL A 37 -5.65 1.91 16.13
CA VAL A 37 -5.65 2.17 17.55
C VAL A 37 -5.14 0.92 18.25
N ILE A 38 -4.01 1.06 18.95
CA ILE A 38 -3.38 0.02 19.74
C ILE A 38 -3.60 0.35 21.21
N HIS A 39 -4.11 -0.62 21.96
CA HIS A 39 -4.19 -0.58 23.42
C HIS A 39 -3.08 -1.41 24.03
N GLY A 40 -2.52 -0.95 25.14
CA GLY A 40 -1.40 -1.63 25.79
C GLY A 40 -0.97 -0.93 27.07
N ILE A 41 0.23 -1.28 27.53
CA ILE A 41 0.84 -0.71 28.74
C ILE A 41 1.18 0.77 28.50
N GLU A 42 0.88 1.63 29.48
CA GLU A 42 1.22 3.05 29.41
C GLU A 42 2.74 3.24 29.29
N TYR A 43 3.14 4.22 28.48
CA TYR A 43 4.52 4.55 28.15
C TYR A 43 5.29 3.50 27.33
N GLU A 44 4.63 2.42 26.91
CA GLU A 44 5.24 1.49 25.96
C GLU A 44 5.28 2.08 24.55
N ALA A 45 6.41 1.91 23.86
CA ALA A 45 6.56 2.30 22.47
C ALA A 45 6.04 1.20 21.52
N VAL A 46 5.20 1.58 20.57
CA VAL A 46 4.85 0.77 19.40
C VAL A 46 5.98 0.93 18.39
N PRO A 47 6.81 -0.10 18.16
CA PRO A 47 7.97 0.04 17.29
C PRO A 47 7.56 0.05 15.81
N ILE A 48 8.33 0.77 14.99
CA ILE A 48 8.29 0.61 13.54
C ILE A 48 8.56 -0.87 13.21
N GLY A 49 7.76 -1.44 12.31
CA GLY A 49 7.88 -2.85 11.95
C GLY A 49 6.92 -3.78 12.70
N LEU A 50 6.16 -3.30 13.69
CA LEU A 50 5.12 -4.11 14.32
C LEU A 50 4.14 -4.66 13.27
N LEU A 51 3.87 -5.97 13.31
CA LEU A 51 3.00 -6.65 12.35
C LEU A 51 1.64 -6.98 12.96
N VAL A 52 0.61 -6.54 12.26
CA VAL A 52 -0.81 -6.79 12.57
C VAL A 52 -1.50 -7.32 11.33
N GLY A 53 -2.53 -8.13 11.51
CA GLY A 53 -3.20 -8.80 10.43
C GLY A 53 -4.69 -8.97 10.67
N THR A 54 -5.34 -9.44 9.61
CA THR A 54 -6.74 -9.85 9.62
C THR A 54 -6.84 -11.35 9.77
N SER A 55 -8.02 -11.85 10.15
CA SER A 55 -8.31 -13.30 10.15
C SER A 55 -8.19 -13.96 8.77
N LYS A 56 -8.11 -13.16 7.69
CA LYS A 56 -7.97 -13.62 6.30
C LYS A 56 -6.50 -13.70 5.83
N GLY A 57 -5.53 -13.38 6.70
CA GLY A 57 -4.11 -13.46 6.38
C GLY A 57 -3.50 -12.21 5.74
N ILE A 58 -4.29 -11.14 5.51
CA ILE A 58 -3.75 -9.84 5.10
C ILE A 58 -2.96 -9.24 6.27
N GLN A 59 -1.75 -8.73 5.99
CA GLN A 59 -0.84 -8.18 6.99
C GLN A 59 -0.46 -6.73 6.71
N TYR A 60 -0.33 -5.98 7.79
CA TYR A 60 0.04 -4.58 7.84
C TYR A 60 1.20 -4.40 8.81
N ARG A 61 2.04 -3.41 8.52
CA ARG A 61 3.24 -3.10 9.28
C ARG A 61 3.23 -1.65 9.74
N ALA A 62 3.58 -1.40 11.00
CA ALA A 62 3.73 -0.06 11.52
C ALA A 62 4.86 0.66 10.77
N ILE A 63 4.57 1.87 10.28
CA ILE A 63 5.55 2.71 9.56
C ILE A 63 5.98 3.95 10.36
N GLU A 64 5.37 4.15 11.52
CA GLU A 64 5.77 5.15 12.50
C GLU A 64 5.85 4.52 13.88
N GLU A 65 6.68 5.12 14.73
CA GLU A 65 6.74 4.78 16.14
C GLU A 65 5.85 5.73 16.94
N LYS A 66 5.04 5.21 17.86
CA LYS A 66 4.37 6.04 18.87
C LYS A 66 4.36 5.38 20.24
N VAL A 67 4.37 6.23 21.25
CA VAL A 67 4.23 5.82 22.65
C VAL A 67 2.76 5.79 23.03
N ILE A 68 2.36 4.74 23.76
CA ILE A 68 1.03 4.60 24.34
C ILE A 68 0.85 5.61 25.47
N GLN A 69 -0.17 6.46 25.34
CA GLN A 69 -0.55 7.46 26.34
C GLN A 69 -2.03 7.27 26.69
N SER A 70 -2.37 7.31 27.98
CA SER A 70 -3.75 7.08 28.44
C SER A 70 -4.33 5.72 27.98
N GLY A 71 -3.47 4.69 27.90
CA GLY A 71 -3.85 3.33 27.55
C GLY A 71 -4.08 3.03 26.05
N PHE A 72 -3.84 4.00 25.14
CA PHE A 72 -3.84 3.73 23.70
C PHE A 72 -2.86 4.60 22.89
N ALA A 73 -2.59 4.21 21.64
CA ALA A 73 -1.88 5.00 20.63
C ALA A 73 -2.52 4.81 19.26
N SER A 74 -2.60 5.89 18.47
CA SER A 74 -3.03 5.82 17.05
C SER A 74 -1.82 5.84 16.14
N VAL A 75 -1.48 4.71 15.53
CA VAL A 75 -0.26 4.50 14.74
C VAL A 75 -0.64 4.23 13.29
N GLN A 76 0.09 4.80 12.34
CA GLN A 76 -0.08 4.52 10.92
C GLN A 76 0.59 3.20 10.53
N PHE A 77 -0.18 2.40 9.82
CA PHE A 77 0.25 1.13 9.26
C PHE A 77 0.13 1.13 7.74
N GLU A 78 0.96 0.32 7.12
CA GLU A 78 0.99 0.08 5.68
C GLU A 78 0.92 -1.43 5.39
N ALA A 79 0.19 -1.81 4.36
CA ALA A 79 0.11 -3.20 3.91
C ALA A 79 1.50 -3.73 3.52
N VAL A 80 1.82 -4.94 3.95
CA VAL A 80 3.12 -5.58 3.64
C VAL A 80 3.28 -5.82 2.14
N HIS A 81 2.17 -6.08 1.44
CA HIS A 81 2.14 -6.22 -0.01
C HIS A 81 1.42 -5.03 -0.66
N PRO A 82 1.86 -4.57 -1.83
CA PRO A 82 1.14 -3.55 -2.57
C PRO A 82 -0.12 -4.11 -3.25
N GLY A 83 -1.05 -3.22 -3.60
CA GLY A 83 -2.23 -3.54 -4.38
C GLY A 83 -3.56 -3.48 -3.63
N LEU A 84 -4.64 -3.31 -4.40
CA LEU A 84 -6.01 -3.15 -3.90
C LEU A 84 -6.55 -4.38 -3.17
N THR A 85 -5.98 -5.56 -3.42
CA THR A 85 -6.39 -6.80 -2.75
C THR A 85 -6.06 -6.80 -1.26
N GLN A 86 -5.15 -5.93 -0.82
CA GLN A 86 -4.82 -5.78 0.59
C GLN A 86 -5.83 -4.90 1.33
N ARG A 87 -6.79 -4.29 0.64
CA ARG A 87 -7.76 -3.40 1.27
C ARG A 87 -8.54 -4.10 2.36
N VAL A 88 -8.54 -3.51 3.55
CA VAL A 88 -9.28 -4.00 4.72
C VAL A 88 -10.46 -3.10 5.03
N ALA A 89 -11.55 -3.71 5.49
CA ALA A 89 -12.71 -3.00 6.02
C ALA A 89 -12.42 -2.50 7.46
N PRO A 90 -13.24 -1.61 8.02
CA PRO A 90 -13.15 -1.21 9.43
C PRO A 90 -13.20 -2.43 10.35
N ASN A 91 -12.51 -2.36 11.49
CA ASN A 91 -12.47 -3.38 12.53
C ASN A 91 -12.04 -4.78 12.04
N SER A 92 -11.22 -4.84 10.98
CA SER A 92 -10.75 -6.10 10.40
C SER A 92 -9.33 -6.46 10.84
N LEU A 93 -8.49 -5.47 11.16
CA LEU A 93 -7.12 -5.66 11.63
C LEU A 93 -7.10 -5.83 13.15
N THR A 94 -7.31 -7.05 13.62
CA THR A 94 -7.48 -7.37 15.04
C THR A 94 -6.47 -8.37 15.59
N VAL A 95 -5.58 -8.90 14.75
CA VAL A 95 -4.66 -9.98 15.12
C VAL A 95 -3.22 -9.47 15.12
N PHE A 96 -2.50 -9.59 16.24
CA PHE A 96 -1.06 -9.38 16.26
C PHE A 96 -0.35 -10.60 15.65
N VAL A 97 0.49 -10.37 14.64
CA VAL A 97 1.23 -11.46 13.98
C VAL A 97 2.37 -11.96 14.88
N ASN A 98 3.02 -11.04 15.59
CA ASN A 98 4.02 -11.37 16.60
C ASN A 98 3.57 -10.76 17.95
N PRO A 99 2.80 -11.50 18.75
CA PRO A 99 2.22 -10.96 19.98
C PRO A 99 3.31 -10.62 20.98
N SER A 100 3.27 -9.40 21.52
CA SER A 100 4.02 -9.01 22.71
C SER A 100 3.07 -8.91 23.89
N SER A 101 3.58 -9.12 25.11
CA SER A 101 2.77 -8.91 26.33
C SER A 101 2.45 -7.44 26.59
N SER A 102 3.06 -6.52 25.85
CA SER A 102 2.88 -5.08 26.04
C SER A 102 1.62 -4.53 25.37
N PHE A 103 1.03 -5.24 24.41
CA PHE A 103 -0.15 -4.80 23.66
C PHE A 103 -1.34 -5.72 23.91
N SER A 104 -2.48 -5.12 24.27
CA SER A 104 -3.70 -5.84 24.66
C SER A 104 -4.69 -6.00 23.50
N SER A 105 -4.79 -5.00 22.62
CA SER A 105 -5.73 -5.03 21.49
C SER A 105 -5.28 -4.08 20.39
N VAL A 106 -5.69 -4.36 19.15
CA VAL A 106 -5.49 -3.49 18.00
C VAL A 106 -6.74 -3.51 17.12
N THR A 107 -7.11 -2.35 16.58
CA THR A 107 -8.19 -2.25 15.60
C THR A 107 -8.01 -1.04 14.68
N ASN A 108 -8.58 -1.10 13.48
CA ASN A 108 -8.69 0.02 12.57
C ASN A 108 -10.11 0.60 12.57
N SER A 109 -10.26 1.90 12.80
CA SER A 109 -11.59 2.55 12.81
C SER A 109 -12.17 2.75 11.40
N GLU A 110 -11.29 2.82 10.39
CA GLU A 110 -11.66 3.11 9.00
C GLU A 110 -11.09 2.05 8.05
N SER A 111 -11.62 2.01 6.82
CA SER A 111 -11.04 1.16 5.77
C SER A 111 -9.65 1.67 5.39
N SER A 112 -8.78 0.77 4.95
CA SER A 112 -7.52 1.20 4.35
C SER A 112 -7.70 1.85 2.99
N SER A 113 -6.72 2.67 2.60
CA SER A 113 -6.75 3.41 1.34
C SER A 113 -5.35 3.63 0.76
N GLY A 114 -5.25 4.16 -0.45
CA GLY A 114 -3.98 4.52 -1.09
C GLY A 114 -3.33 3.42 -1.92
N GLY A 115 -3.79 2.17 -1.79
CA GLY A 115 -3.32 1.06 -2.60
C GLY A 115 -3.76 1.17 -4.05
N SER A 116 -2.88 0.77 -4.96
CA SER A 116 -3.15 0.72 -6.39
C SER A 116 -2.35 -0.40 -7.03
N GLY A 117 -2.88 -0.96 -8.11
CA GLY A 117 -2.14 -1.91 -8.94
C GLY A 117 -1.00 -1.23 -9.68
N ARG A 118 0.00 -2.00 -10.09
CA ARG A 118 0.99 -1.53 -11.05
C ARG A 118 0.27 -1.18 -12.35
N GLU A 119 0.61 -0.04 -12.93
CA GLU A 119 0.00 0.42 -14.19
C GLU A 119 0.19 -0.64 -15.28
N THR A 120 -0.93 -1.07 -15.88
CA THR A 120 -0.93 -2.07 -16.93
C THR A 120 -0.36 -1.51 -18.23
N ASP A 121 0.05 -2.38 -19.16
CA ASP A 121 0.55 -1.94 -20.47
C ASP A 121 -0.45 -1.05 -21.23
N PRO A 122 -1.76 -1.38 -21.31
CA PRO A 122 -2.74 -0.51 -21.94
C PRO A 122 -2.85 0.86 -21.27
N GLU A 123 -2.89 0.92 -19.93
CA GLU A 123 -2.97 2.19 -19.20
C GLU A 123 -1.73 3.07 -19.42
N LEU A 124 -0.55 2.46 -19.41
CA LEU A 124 0.72 3.14 -19.70
C LEU A 124 0.74 3.67 -21.14
N PHE A 125 0.26 2.87 -22.09
CA PHE A 125 0.20 3.25 -23.49
C PHE A 125 -0.78 4.40 -23.72
N THR A 126 -1.99 4.33 -23.18
CA THR A 126 -2.97 5.42 -23.24
C THR A 126 -2.39 6.70 -22.64
N ARG A 127 -1.74 6.63 -21.48
CA ARG A 127 -1.10 7.80 -20.86
C ARG A 127 0.01 8.37 -21.75
N TYR A 128 0.83 7.52 -22.34
CA TYR A 128 1.88 7.94 -23.29
C TYR A 128 1.30 8.67 -24.51
N LEU A 129 0.19 8.18 -25.09
CA LEU A 129 -0.45 8.85 -26.23
C LEU A 129 -0.99 10.23 -25.84
N VAL A 130 -1.67 10.36 -24.69
CA VAL A 130 -2.19 11.66 -24.22
C VAL A 130 -1.05 12.65 -23.99
N THR A 131 0.01 12.26 -23.28
CA THR A 131 1.17 13.14 -23.02
C THR A 131 1.94 13.55 -24.28
N ARG A 132 1.79 12.83 -25.41
CA ARG A 132 2.41 13.19 -26.68
C ARG A 132 1.66 14.32 -27.41
N HIS A 133 0.39 14.55 -27.07
CA HIS A 133 -0.48 15.53 -27.74
C HIS A 133 -0.63 16.87 -26.99
N ASP A 134 -0.01 17.00 -25.80
CA ASP A 134 0.21 18.26 -25.08
C ASP A 134 1.58 18.88 -25.44
#